data_AF-A0A645G277-F1
#
_entry.id   AF-A0A645G277-F1
#
_cell.length_a   1.000
_cell.length_b   1.000
_cell.length_c   1.000
_cell.angle_alpha   90.00
_cell.angle_beta   90.00
_cell.angle_gamma   90.00
#
_symmetry.space_group_name_H-M   'P 1'
#
loop_
_entity.id
_entity.type
_entity.pdbx_description
1 polymer ?
#
loop_
_entity_poly.entity_id
_entity_poly.type
_entity_poly.pdbx_seq_one_letter_code
_entity_poly.pdbx_strand_id
1 'polypeptide(L)'
;MWNEDYDKIYKTREFAKKYRLIIVLKGAYTLIIDSENVYVNSSGTPALATAGSGDVLTGIITSLLAQGYEPLDAAKAGVFIHGLTANLSATKIHARSFTASDIIDNIGNAYFDIEK
;
A
#
# COMPACT_ATOMS: atom_id res chain seq x y z
N MET A 1 11.42 -9.47 -17.97
CA MET A 1 10.20 -8.72 -18.33
C MET A 1 9.04 -9.70 -18.32
N TRP A 2 7.90 -9.30 -17.78
CA TRP A 2 6.67 -10.11 -17.74
C TRP A 2 5.86 -9.81 -19.00
N ASN A 3 5.22 -10.82 -19.58
CA ASN A 3 4.48 -10.64 -20.83
C ASN A 3 3.02 -10.22 -20.60
N GLU A 4 2.42 -10.60 -19.45
CA GLU A 4 1.02 -10.36 -19.10
C GLU A 4 0.84 -10.24 -17.57
N ASP A 5 -0.26 -9.61 -17.11
CA ASP A 5 -0.53 -9.40 -15.68
C ASP A 5 -0.71 -10.70 -14.89
N TYR A 6 -1.25 -11.75 -15.51
CA TYR A 6 -1.37 -13.07 -14.87
C TYR A 6 0.00 -13.71 -14.58
N ASP A 7 0.94 -13.60 -15.53
CA ASP A 7 2.31 -14.12 -15.36
C ASP A 7 3.02 -13.40 -14.21
N LYS A 8 2.82 -12.07 -14.09
CA LYS A 8 3.32 -11.24 -12.98
C LYS A 8 2.84 -11.73 -11.62
N ILE A 9 1.53 -11.92 -11.46
CA ILE A 9 0.94 -12.39 -10.20
C ILE A 9 1.44 -13.81 -9.88
N TYR A 10 1.45 -14.70 -10.88
CA TYR A 10 1.88 -16.08 -10.72
C TYR A 10 3.31 -16.20 -10.19
N LYS A 11 4.32 -15.63 -10.88
CA LYS A 11 5.70 -15.83 -10.40
C LYS A 11 5.99 -14.99 -9.13
N THR A 12 5.24 -13.92 -8.87
CA THR A 12 5.33 -13.21 -7.58
C THR A 12 4.85 -14.11 -6.43
N ARG A 13 3.73 -14.83 -6.60
CA ARG A 13 3.25 -15.80 -5.61
C ARG A 13 4.20 -16.98 -5.44
N GLU A 14 4.76 -17.52 -6.52
CA GLU A 14 5.77 -18.58 -6.41
C GLU A 14 7.03 -18.10 -5.67
N PHE A 15 7.44 -16.86 -5.88
CA PHE A 15 8.54 -16.24 -5.13
C PHE A 15 8.19 -16.07 -3.64
N ALA A 16 6.99 -15.55 -3.34
CA ALA A 16 6.49 -15.40 -1.99
C ALA A 16 6.48 -16.74 -1.24
N LYS A 17 5.97 -17.79 -1.88
CA LYS A 17 5.93 -19.15 -1.34
C LYS A 17 7.33 -19.73 -1.11
N LYS A 18 8.23 -19.60 -2.08
CA LYS A 18 9.60 -20.14 -2.01
C LYS A 18 10.38 -19.55 -0.83
N TYR A 19 10.21 -18.26 -0.56
CA TYR A 19 10.98 -17.54 0.46
C TYR A 19 10.20 -17.23 1.73
N ARG A 20 8.94 -17.67 1.83
CA ARG A 20 8.01 -17.38 2.95
C ARG A 20 7.91 -15.88 3.22
N LEU A 21 7.61 -15.12 2.16
CA LEU A 21 7.51 -13.66 2.18
C LEU A 21 6.07 -13.21 2.02
N ILE A 22 5.79 -12.02 2.55
CA ILE A 22 4.66 -11.19 2.13
C ILE A 22 5.22 -10.12 1.19
N ILE A 23 4.65 -10.04 -0.01
CA ILE A 23 5.10 -9.11 -1.05
C ILE A 23 4.04 -8.04 -1.26
N VAL A 24 4.43 -6.79 -1.05
CA VAL A 24 3.62 -5.62 -1.44
C VAL A 24 4.10 -5.14 -2.81
N LEU A 25 3.37 -5.54 -3.86
CA LEU A 25 3.66 -5.16 -5.24
C LEU A 25 2.90 -3.89 -5.60
N LYS A 26 3.58 -2.74 -5.53
CA LYS A 26 3.01 -1.43 -5.86
C LYS A 26 2.64 -1.32 -7.34
N GLY A 27 1.52 -0.67 -7.61
CA GLY A 27 1.00 -0.36 -8.94
C GLY A 27 -0.27 0.49 -8.81
N ALA A 28 -0.99 0.70 -9.92
CA ALA A 28 -2.30 1.37 -9.89
C ALA A 28 -3.28 0.65 -8.94
N TYR A 29 -3.22 -0.68 -8.92
CA TYR A 29 -3.76 -1.52 -7.86
C TYR A 29 -2.57 -2.14 -7.13
N THR A 30 -2.42 -1.86 -5.84
CA THR A 30 -1.35 -2.47 -5.06
C THR A 30 -1.77 -3.88 -4.66
N LEU A 31 -0.93 -4.87 -4.95
CA LEU A 31 -1.18 -6.26 -4.58
C LEU A 31 -0.41 -6.60 -3.30
N ILE A 32 -1.06 -7.30 -2.37
CA ILE A 32 -0.43 -7.93 -1.22
C ILE A 32 -0.49 -9.43 -1.43
N ILE A 33 0.64 -10.09 -1.56
CA ILE A 33 0.75 -11.50 -1.96
C ILE A 33 1.52 -12.27 -0.90
N ASP A 34 0.92 -13.35 -0.38
CA ASP A 34 1.59 -14.33 0.48
C ASP A 34 1.70 -15.69 -0.24
N SER A 35 1.98 -16.77 0.50
CA SER A 35 2.12 -18.12 -0.08
C SER A 35 0.83 -18.74 -0.63
N GLU A 36 -0.33 -18.21 -0.24
CA GLU A 36 -1.66 -18.79 -0.50
C GLU A 36 -2.60 -17.81 -1.20
N ASN A 37 -2.53 -16.53 -0.84
CA ASN A 37 -3.52 -15.51 -1.14
C ASN A 37 -2.92 -14.34 -1.93
N VAL A 38 -3.80 -13.69 -2.70
CA VAL A 38 -3.53 -12.44 -3.39
C VAL A 38 -4.63 -11.46 -2.97
N TYR A 39 -4.25 -10.39 -2.30
CA TYR A 39 -5.14 -9.30 -1.92
C TYR A 39 -4.91 -8.10 -2.84
N VAL A 40 -5.98 -7.41 -3.19
CA VAL A 40 -5.93 -6.24 -4.07
C VAL A 40 -6.39 -5.02 -3.28
N ASN A 41 -5.54 -4.00 -3.20
CA ASN A 41 -5.93 -2.69 -2.71
C ASN A 41 -6.31 -1.78 -3.90
N SER A 42 -7.55 -1.30 -3.88
CA SER A 42 -8.12 -0.34 -4.84
C SER A 42 -8.17 1.10 -4.31
N SER A 43 -7.72 1.34 -3.08
CA SER A 43 -7.58 2.70 -2.55
C SER A 43 -6.35 3.41 -3.11
N GLY A 44 -6.38 4.75 -3.09
CA GLY A 44 -5.33 5.59 -3.64
C GLY A 44 -5.70 6.21 -4.97
N THR A 45 -4.92 7.22 -5.35
CA THR A 45 -5.03 7.91 -6.62
C THR A 45 -3.65 7.93 -7.29
N PRO A 46 -3.55 8.28 -8.59
CA PRO A 46 -2.26 8.46 -9.26
C PRO A 46 -1.31 9.46 -8.56
N ALA A 47 -1.83 10.30 -7.66
CA ALA A 47 -1.04 11.23 -6.85
C ALA A 47 0.02 10.51 -5.98
N LEU A 48 -0.20 9.24 -5.63
CA LEU A 48 0.76 8.44 -4.85
C LEU A 48 2.03 8.07 -5.64
N ALA A 49 2.04 8.28 -6.96
CA ALA A 49 3.23 8.12 -7.80
C ALA A 49 4.19 9.31 -7.66
N THR A 50 4.53 9.66 -6.42
CA THR A 50 5.42 10.74 -6.04
C THR A 50 6.66 10.20 -5.32
N ALA A 51 7.76 10.95 -5.35
CA ALA A 51 8.99 10.56 -4.67
C ALA A 51 8.77 10.46 -3.15
N GLY A 52 9.35 9.44 -2.50
CA GLY A 52 9.22 9.23 -1.06
C GLY A 52 7.93 8.52 -0.59
N SER A 53 6.90 8.40 -1.45
CA SER A 53 5.65 7.68 -1.14
C SER A 53 5.90 6.23 -0.68
N GLY A 54 6.87 5.56 -1.31
CA GLY A 54 7.31 4.23 -0.89
C GLY A 54 7.90 4.17 0.51
N ASP A 55 8.67 5.18 0.90
CA ASP A 55 9.31 5.25 2.22
C ASP A 55 8.25 5.49 3.31
N VAL A 56 7.26 6.33 3.02
CA VAL A 56 6.10 6.55 3.91
C VAL A 56 5.29 5.26 4.09
N LEU A 57 5.00 4.53 3.00
CA LEU A 57 4.33 3.23 3.09
C LEU A 57 5.12 2.24 3.97
N THR A 58 6.44 2.18 3.82
CA THR A 58 7.30 1.36 4.68
C THR A 58 7.20 1.79 6.15
N GLY A 59 7.22 3.09 6.44
CA GLY A 59 7.03 3.62 7.79
C GLY A 59 5.68 3.22 8.40
N ILE A 60 4.60 3.31 7.63
CA ILE A 60 3.26 2.90 8.08
C ILE A 60 3.25 1.39 8.42
N ILE A 61 3.70 0.53 7.50
CA ILE A 61 3.69 -0.93 7.73
C ILE A 61 4.58 -1.30 8.93
N THR A 62 5.78 -0.73 9.04
CA THR A 62 6.70 -1.02 10.15
C THR A 62 6.15 -0.54 11.49
N SER A 63 5.45 0.60 11.53
CA SER A 63 4.78 1.06 12.74
C SER A 63 3.66 0.13 13.20
N LEU A 64 2.89 -0.45 12.27
CA LEU A 64 1.85 -1.44 12.59
C LEU A 64 2.45 -2.74 13.11
N LEU A 65 3.54 -3.21 12.49
CA LEU A 65 4.31 -4.35 12.99
C LEU A 65 4.81 -4.10 14.42
N ALA A 66 5.35 -2.91 14.71
CA ALA A 66 5.83 -2.54 16.04
C ALA A 66 4.71 -2.49 17.10
N GLN A 67 3.47 -2.29 16.68
CA GLN A 67 2.28 -2.33 17.54
C GLN A 67 1.75 -3.76 17.78
N GLY A 68 2.36 -4.78 17.16
CA GLY A 68 2.00 -6.20 17.37
C GLY A 68 0.98 -6.75 16.38
N TYR A 69 0.72 -6.06 15.27
CA TYR A 69 -0.11 -6.60 14.20
C TYR A 69 0.60 -7.78 13.52
N GLU A 70 -0.16 -8.81 13.16
CA GLU A 70 0.34 -9.90 12.32
C GLU A 70 0.87 -9.34 10.99
N PRO A 71 1.99 -9.86 10.43
CA PRO A 71 2.64 -9.23 9.29
C PRO A 71 1.76 -9.04 8.05
N LEU A 72 0.85 -9.98 7.78
CA LEU A 72 -0.09 -9.88 6.67
C LEU A 72 -1.13 -8.79 6.91
N ASP A 73 -1.61 -8.65 8.15
CA ASP A 73 -2.57 -7.62 8.52
C ASP A 73 -1.93 -6.23 8.51
N ALA A 74 -0.69 -6.10 8.99
CA ALA A 74 0.10 -4.88 8.90
C ALA A 74 0.30 -4.44 7.43
N ALA A 75 0.59 -5.38 6.53
CA ALA A 75 0.71 -5.08 5.10
C ALA A 75 -0.61 -4.62 4.48
N LYS A 76 -1.73 -5.33 4.74
CA LYS A 76 -3.05 -4.96 4.22
C LYS A 76 -3.50 -3.60 4.74
N ALA A 77 -3.46 -3.39 6.06
CA ALA A 77 -3.86 -2.16 6.69
C ALA A 77 -2.96 -0.99 6.27
N GLY A 78 -1.64 -1.19 6.24
CA GLY A 78 -0.70 -0.14 5.88
C GLY A 78 -0.86 0.33 4.43
N VAL A 79 -1.06 -0.60 3.49
CA VAL A 79 -1.35 -0.27 2.08
C VAL A 79 -2.69 0.47 1.95
N PHE A 80 -3.71 0.04 2.68
CA PHE A 80 -5.03 0.69 2.65
C PHE A 80 -4.98 2.12 3.24
N ILE A 81 -4.40 2.29 4.43
CA ILE A 81 -4.22 3.61 5.07
C ILE A 81 -3.44 4.54 4.14
N HIS A 82 -2.33 4.07 3.58
CA HIS A 82 -1.52 4.83 2.62
C HIS A 82 -2.35 5.28 1.41
N GLY A 83 -3.16 4.40 0.81
CA GLY A 83 -4.07 4.73 -0.28
C GLY A 83 -5.14 5.75 0.12
N LEU A 84 -5.73 5.57 1.29
CA LEU A 84 -6.80 6.41 1.80
C LEU A 84 -6.36 7.87 2.00
N THR A 85 -5.10 8.11 2.40
CA THR A 85 -4.57 9.48 2.54
C THR A 85 -4.71 10.30 1.25
N ALA A 86 -4.42 9.70 0.09
CA ALA A 86 -4.51 10.37 -1.21
C ALA A 86 -5.96 10.56 -1.65
N ASN A 87 -6.84 9.61 -1.35
CA ASN A 87 -8.27 9.73 -1.64
C ASN A 87 -8.89 10.91 -0.87
N LEU A 88 -8.62 11.00 0.44
CA LEU A 88 -9.14 12.07 1.30
C LEU A 88 -8.59 13.45 0.92
N SER A 89 -7.38 13.50 0.36
CA SER A 89 -6.73 14.74 -0.07
C SER A 89 -7.13 15.21 -1.46
N ALA A 90 -7.75 14.35 -2.27
CA ALA A 90 -8.00 14.61 -3.70
C ALA A 90 -8.89 15.83 -3.98
N THR A 91 -9.70 16.26 -3.02
CA THR A 91 -10.55 17.46 -3.14
C THR A 91 -9.83 18.76 -2.78
N LYS A 92 -8.67 18.66 -2.13
CA LYS A 92 -7.90 19.81 -1.58
C LYS A 92 -6.58 20.03 -2.29
N ILE A 93 -5.93 18.94 -2.73
CA ILE A 93 -4.60 18.94 -3.32
C ILE A 93 -4.67 18.30 -4.69
N HIS A 94 -4.19 19.01 -5.70
CA HIS A 94 -4.13 18.47 -7.05
C HIS A 94 -3.05 17.38 -7.16
N ALA A 95 -3.31 16.31 -7.92
CA ALA A 95 -2.40 15.15 -8.00
C ALA A 95 -0.95 15.50 -8.41
N ARG A 96 -0.75 16.56 -9.21
CA ARG A 96 0.58 17.03 -9.64
C ARG A 96 1.39 17.74 -8.54
N SER A 97 0.74 18.25 -7.49
CA SER A 97 1.40 18.91 -6.37
C SER A 97 1.48 18.02 -5.12
N PHE A 98 0.97 16.80 -5.21
CA PHE A 98 0.93 15.86 -4.09
C PHE A 98 2.32 15.26 -3.83
N THR A 99 2.72 15.23 -2.56
CA THR A 99 4.04 14.83 -2.08
C THR A 99 3.94 13.75 -1.02
N ALA A 100 5.08 13.17 -0.65
CA ALA A 100 5.14 12.23 0.47
C ALA A 100 4.71 12.88 1.81
N SER A 101 4.97 14.17 2.00
CA SER A 101 4.55 14.88 3.22
C SER A 101 3.02 14.97 3.33
N ASP A 102 2.33 15.15 2.21
CA ASP A 102 0.85 15.18 2.20
C ASP A 102 0.25 13.84 2.64
N ILE A 103 0.93 12.72 2.39
CA ILE A 103 0.57 11.40 2.92
C ILE A 103 0.66 11.43 4.44
N ILE A 104 1.81 11.85 4.98
CA ILE A 104 2.08 11.91 6.42
C ILE A 104 1.04 12.78 7.12
N ASP A 105 0.79 13.97 6.60
CA ASP A 105 -0.17 14.94 7.16
C ASP A 105 -1.61 14.41 7.15
N ASN A 106 -1.93 13.43 6.30
CA ASN A 106 -3.26 12.83 6.20
C ASN A 106 -3.41 11.46 6.86
N ILE A 107 -2.36 10.89 7.49
CA ILE A 107 -2.48 9.62 8.21
C ILE A 107 -3.57 9.70 9.29
N GLY A 108 -3.61 10.79 10.07
CA GLY A 108 -4.63 10.97 11.11
C GLY A 108 -6.05 11.00 10.53
N ASN A 109 -6.25 11.68 9.40
CA ASN A 109 -7.55 11.71 8.70
C ASN A 109 -7.97 10.31 8.21
N ALA A 110 -7.01 9.48 7.78
CA ALA A 110 -7.29 8.11 7.38
C ALA A 110 -7.78 7.26 8.57
N TYR A 111 -7.14 7.36 9.74
CA TYR A 111 -7.63 6.67 10.95
C TYR A 111 -9.02 7.15 11.37
N PHE A 112 -9.26 8.47 11.37
CA PHE A 112 -10.60 9.01 11.67
C PHE A 112 -11.68 8.53 10.70
N ASP A 113 -11.34 8.14 9.47
CA ASP A 113 -12.31 7.60 8.52
C ASP A 113 -12.62 6.12 8.76
N ILE A 114 -11.64 5.35 9.24
CA ILE A 114 -11.74 3.90 9.48
C ILE A 114 -12.45 3.60 10.81
N GLU A 115 -12.24 4.42 11.85
CA GLU A 115 -12.71 4.16 13.23
C GLU A 115 -14.07 4.79 13.56
N LYS A 116 -14.84 5.20 12.56
CA LYS A 116 -16.19 5.79 12.76
C LYS A 116 -17.20 4.79 13.30
#